data_AF-A0A2M7AG89-F1
#
_entry.id   AF-A0A2M7AG89-F1
#
_cell.length_a   1.000
_cell.length_b   1.000
_cell.length_c   1.000
_cell.angle_alpha   90.00
_cell.angle_beta   90.00
_cell.angle_gamma   90.00
#
_symmetry.space_group_name_H-M   'P 1'
#
loop_
_entity.id
_entity.type
_entity.pdbx_description
1 polymer ?
#
loop_
_entity_poly.entity_id
_entity_poly.type
_entity_poly.pdbx_seq_one_letter_code
_entity_poly.pdbx_strand_id
1 'polypeptide(L)' 'MRHLWLIASLALLLGASLVRAEPASKPMVLYVAPVGSDAWSGRTPKANKQKTDGPFATLERARAEF' A
#
# COMPACT_ATOMS: atom_id res chain seq x y z
N MET A 1 -3.25 30.46 -39.44
CA MET A 1 -3.84 29.10 -39.48
C MET A 1 -2.83 27.97 -39.25
N ARG A 2 -1.71 27.86 -39.99
CA ARG A 2 -0.73 26.75 -39.83
C ARG A 2 -0.03 26.70 -38.46
N HIS A 3 0.24 27.86 -37.87
CA HIS A 3 0.83 28.03 -36.53
C HIS A 3 -0.14 27.72 -35.37
N LEU A 4 -1.45 27.93 -35.56
CA LEU A 4 -2.47 27.58 -34.55
C LEU A 4 -2.57 26.07 -34.34
N TRP A 5 -2.42 25.29 -35.42
CA TRP A 5 -2.37 23.82 -35.34
C TRP A 5 -1.12 23.33 -34.62
N LEU A 6 0.05 23.95 -34.85
CA LEU A 6 1.28 23.58 -34.15
C LEU A 6 1.20 23.86 -32.64
N ILE A 7 0.61 24.99 -32.24
CA ILE A 7 0.41 25.33 -30.81
C ILE A 7 -0.57 24.36 -30.15
N ALA A 8 -1.68 24.04 -30.83
CA ALA A 8 -2.65 23.06 -30.32
C ALA A 8 -2.03 21.65 -30.19
N SER A 9 -1.19 21.25 -31.15
CA SER A 9 -0.48 19.96 -31.14
C SER A 9 0.53 19.88 -30.00
N LEU A 10 1.27 20.97 -29.78
CA LEU A 10 2.27 21.06 -28.72
C LEU A 10 1.61 21.09 -27.33
N ALA A 11 0.50 21.80 -27.17
CA ALA A 11 -0.27 21.80 -25.93
C ALA A 11 -0.83 20.41 -25.60
N LEU A 12 -1.27 19.64 -26.61
CA LEU A 12 -1.74 18.27 -26.44
C LEU A 12 -0.60 17.31 -26.03
N LEU A 13 0.60 17.49 -26.61
CA LEU A 13 1.80 16.71 -26.26
C LEU A 13 2.33 17.03 -24.85
N LEU A 14 2.25 18.29 -24.39
CA LEU A 14 2.63 18.64 -23.02
C LEU A 14 1.59 18.20 -21.97
N GLY A 15 0.30 18.18 -22.30
CA GLY A 15 -0.76 17.75 -21.38
C GLY A 15 -0.73 16.25 -21.06
N ALA A 16 -0.24 15.41 -21.98
CA ALA A 16 -0.19 13.95 -21.81
C ALA A 16 0.83 13.48 -20.76
N SER A 17 1.83 14.30 -20.40
CA SER A 17 2.88 13.94 -19.44
C SER A 17 2.49 14.16 -17.97
N LEU A 18 1.30 14.70 -17.69
CA LEU A 18 0.85 15.02 -16.32
C LEU A 18 0.03 13.91 -15.66
N VAL A 19 -0.41 12.90 -16.42
CA VAL A 19 -1.17 11.78 -15.88
C VAL A 19 -0.21 10.69 -15.42
N ARG A 20 0.26 10.81 -14.18
CA ARG A 20 0.98 9.72 -13.50
C ARG A 20 -0.06 8.74 -12.97
N ALA A 21 -0.08 7.52 -13.50
CA ALA A 21 -0.82 6.43 -12.89
C ALA A 21 -0.23 6.18 -11.49
N GLU A 22 -1.01 6.44 -10.44
CA GLU A 22 -0.59 6.11 -9.09
C GLU A 22 -0.58 4.58 -8.95
N PRO A 23 0.56 3.98 -8.54
CA PRO A 23 0.57 2.56 -8.27
C PRO A 23 -0.45 2.28 -7.16
N ALA A 24 -1.36 1.35 -7.41
CA ALA A 24 -2.32 0.93 -6.40
C ALA A 24 -1.58 0.50 -5.14
N SER A 25 -1.88 1.13 -4.00
CA SER A 25 -1.31 0.76 -2.71
C SER A 25 -1.56 -0.72 -2.44
N LYS A 26 -0.50 -1.49 -2.23
CA LYS A 26 -0.62 -2.91 -1.94
C LYS A 26 -1.38 -3.08 -0.62
N PRO A 27 -2.37 -3.99 -0.53
CA PRO A 27 -3.10 -4.19 0.71
C PRO A 27 -2.16 -4.65 1.82
N MET A 28 -2.30 -4.05 2.99
CA MET A 28 -1.61 -4.49 4.19
C MET A 28 -2.22 -5.79 4.68
N VAL A 29 -1.40 -6.82 4.84
CA VAL A 29 -1.82 -8.13 5.36
C VAL A 29 -1.32 -8.27 6.78
N LEU A 30 -2.26 -8.52 7.70
CA LEU A 30 -1.99 -8.83 9.09
C LEU A 30 -2.49 -10.24 9.43
N TYR A 31 -1.74 -10.93 10.29
CA TYR A 31 -2.02 -12.29 10.72
C TYR A 31 -2.50 -12.30 12.17
N VAL A 32 -3.48 -13.15 12.44
CA VAL A 32 -4.07 -13.35 13.78
C VAL A 32 -4.07 -14.84 14.08
N ALA A 33 -3.65 -15.22 15.29
CA ALA A 33 -3.68 -16.59 15.75
C ALA A 33 -3.94 -16.65 17.26
N PRO A 34 -4.71 -17.63 17.78
CA PRO A 34 -5.00 -17.74 19.22
C PRO A 34 -3.77 -17.84 20.13
N VAL A 35 -2.64 -18.31 19.58
CA VAL A 35 -1.35 -18.44 20.29
C VAL A 35 -0.38 -17.27 20.02
N GLY A 36 -0.88 -16.20 19.39
CA GLY A 36 -0.12 -14.99 19.07
C GLY A 36 0.07 -14.06 20.27
N SER A 37 0.51 -12.83 19.99
CA SER A 37 0.65 -11.77 21.00
C SER A 37 0.27 -10.41 20.42
N ASP A 38 -0.54 -9.64 21.14
CA ASP A 38 -0.94 -8.29 20.72
C ASP A 38 0.19 -7.25 20.84
N ALA A 39 1.33 -7.64 21.43
CA ALA A 39 2.56 -6.86 21.45
C ALA A 39 3.43 -7.05 20.20
N TRP A 40 3.10 -8.00 19.32
CA TRP A 40 3.84 -8.25 18.07
C TRP A 40 3.35 -7.35 16.92
N SER A 41 3.97 -7.46 15.75
CA SER A 41 3.62 -6.63 14.59
C SER A 41 2.43 -7.16 13.79
N GLY A 42 2.10 -8.45 13.92
CA GLY A 42 1.10 -9.11 13.07
C GLY A 42 1.52 -9.26 11.61
N ARG A 43 2.74 -8.85 11.20
CA ARG A 43 3.17 -8.86 9.79
C ARG A 43 3.70 -10.20 9.31
N THR A 44 3.97 -11.12 10.23
CA THR A 44 4.48 -12.45 9.92
C THR A 44 3.47 -13.53 10.32
N PRO A 45 3.25 -14.57 9.49
CA PRO A 45 2.25 -15.61 9.75
C PRO A 45 2.64 -16.58 10.88
N LYS A 46 3.92 -16.58 11.27
CA LYS A 46 4.49 -17.47 12.29
C LYS A 46 5.38 -16.65 13.19
N ALA A 47 5.41 -17.03 14.47
CA ALA A 47 6.35 -16.45 15.41
C ALA A 47 7.79 -16.63 14.91
N ASN A 48 8.60 -15.57 15.03
CA ASN A 48 10.02 -15.64 14.73
C ASN A 48 10.75 -16.54 15.74
N LYS A 49 12.00 -16.90 15.45
CA LYS A 49 12.79 -17.79 16.33
C LYS A 49 12.99 -17.23 17.74
N GLN A 50 13.08 -15.90 17.86
CA GLN A 50 13.23 -15.24 19.16
C GLN A 50 11.91 -15.05 19.91
N LYS A 51 10.76 -15.40 19.32
CA LYS A 51 9.41 -15.14 19.84
C LYS A 51 9.16 -13.67 20.21
N THR A 52 9.78 -12.76 19.47
CA THR A 52 9.62 -11.32 19.65
C THR A 52 8.68 -10.70 18.64
N ASP A 53 8.28 -11.46 17.63
CA ASP A 53 7.33 -11.04 16.60
C ASP A 53 6.59 -12.25 16.02
N GLY A 54 5.44 -12.01 15.42
CA GLY A 54 4.51 -13.04 14.94
C GLY A 54 3.10 -12.48 14.69
N PRO A 55 2.07 -13.35 14.64
CA PRO A 55 0.68 -12.93 14.51
C PRO A 55 0.16 -12.25 15.79
N PHE A 56 -0.79 -11.33 15.64
CA PHE A 56 -1.57 -10.82 16.76
C PHE A 56 -2.35 -11.94 17.45
N ALA A 57 -2.68 -11.76 18.73
CA ALA A 57 -3.54 -12.69 19.45
C ALA A 57 -5.02 -12.44 19.15
N THR A 58 -5.40 -11.19 18.94
CA THR A 58 -6.80 -10.76 18.78
C THR A 58 -7.07 -10.11 17.42
N LEU A 59 -8.33 -10.20 16.97
CA LEU A 59 -8.77 -9.54 15.75
C LEU A 59 -8.93 -8.03 15.97
N GLU A 60 -9.32 -7.65 17.17
CA GLU A 60 -9.46 -6.28 17.66
C GLU A 60 -8.15 -5.52 17.52
N ARG A 61 -7.03 -6.09 17.96
CA ARG A 61 -5.71 -5.47 17.80
C ARG A 61 -5.34 -5.27 16.34
N ALA A 62 -5.60 -6.27 15.50
CA ALA A 62 -5.33 -6.20 14.06
C ALA A 62 -6.17 -5.10 13.38
N ARG A 63 -7.42 -4.89 13.81
CA ARG A 63 -8.29 -3.82 13.29
C ARG A 63 -7.86 -2.43 13.73
N ALA A 64 -7.31 -2.28 14.93
CA ALA A 64 -6.81 -0.99 15.43
C ALA A 64 -5.59 -0.46 14.66
N GLU A 65 -5.01 -1.25 13.76
CA GLU A 65 -3.90 -0.83 12.88
C GLU A 65 -4.40 -0.16 11.58
N PHE A 66 -5.72 -0.05 11.39
CA PHE A 66 -6.40 0.63 10.28
C PHE A 66 -7.13 1.88 10.78
#